data_AF-A0A7V8EIW8-F1
#
_entry.id   AF-A0A7V8EIW8-F1
#
_cell.length_a   1.000
_cell.length_b   1.000
_cell.length_c   1.000
_cell.angle_alpha   90.00
_cell.angle_beta   90.00
_cell.angle_gamma   90.00
#
_symmetry.space_group_name_H-M   'P 1'
#
loop_
_entity.id
_entity.type
_entity.pdbx_description
1 polymer ?
#
loop_
_entity_poly.entity_id
_entity_poly.type
_entity_poly.pdbx_seq_one_letter_code
_entity_poly.pdbx_strand_id
1 'polypeptide(L)'
;MPRILRYRDAPEYLGMCRQEFNRTVRPFVAEFRIGVRGVGFDRYELDAWADEYIAATRVQKEPRQQLKQAARDHEQQSIDASKQAFEDAVRLATGKKLRRGAQ
;
A
#
# COMPACT_ATOMS: atom_id res chain seq x y z
N MET A 1 -1.97 30.00 2.58
CA MET A 1 -2.04 29.53 1.17
C MET A 1 -3.24 30.18 0.50
N PRO A 2 -3.13 30.68 -0.74
CA PRO A 2 -4.27 31.29 -1.45
C PRO A 2 -5.41 30.29 -1.70
N ARG A 3 -6.64 30.80 -1.72
CA ARG A 3 -7.84 30.02 -2.08
C ARG A 3 -7.85 29.63 -3.56
N ILE A 4 -7.41 30.57 -4.39
CA ILE A 4 -7.40 30.45 -5.84
C ILE A 4 -5.98 30.12 -6.29
N LEU A 5 -5.82 29.00 -6.98
CA LEU A 5 -4.55 28.59 -7.58
C LEU A 5 -4.58 28.87 -9.07
N ARG A 6 -3.55 29.56 -9.58
CA ARG A 6 -3.40 29.76 -11.03
C ARG A 6 -3.02 28.44 -11.68
N TYR A 7 -3.36 28.27 -12.96
CA TYR A 7 -2.93 27.09 -13.73
C TYR A 7 -1.42 26.82 -13.67
N ARG A 8 -0.60 27.87 -13.50
CA ARG A 8 0.85 27.71 -13.30
C ARG A 8 1.19 26.92 -12.04
N ASP A 9 0.46 27.17 -10.94
CA ASP A 9 0.79 26.74 -9.59
C ASP A 9 -0.06 25.52 -9.15
N ALA A 10 -1.22 25.28 -9.77
CA ALA A 10 -2.11 24.16 -9.43
C ALA A 10 -1.49 22.75 -9.62
N PRO A 11 -0.69 22.47 -10.67
CA PRO A 11 -0.01 21.17 -10.80
C PRO A 11 1.02 20.94 -9.70
N GLU A 12 1.76 21.99 -9.34
CA GLU A 12 2.78 21.94 -8.29
C GLU A 12 2.15 21.74 -6.90
N TYR A 13 0.97 22.33 -6.67
CA TYR A 13 0.22 22.12 -5.44
C TYR A 13 -0.12 20.65 -5.20
N LEU A 14 -0.48 19.89 -6.24
CA LEU A 14 -0.77 18.46 -6.15
C LEU A 14 0.49 17.58 -6.31
N GLY A 15 1.68 18.18 -6.39
CA GLY A 15 2.94 17.44 -6.52
C GLY A 15 3.10 16.70 -7.85
N MET A 16 2.47 17.17 -8.93
CA MET A 16 2.48 16.50 -10.23
C MET A 16 2.96 17.42 -11.37
N CYS A 17 3.36 16.83 -12.49
CA CYS A 17 3.74 17.60 -13.66
C CYS A 17 2.50 18.14 -14.40
N ARG A 18 2.69 19.20 -15.21
CA ARG A 18 1.60 19.85 -15.96
C ARG A 18 0.86 18.92 -16.90
N GLN A 19 1.56 17.95 -17.49
CA GLN A 19 0.97 17.01 -18.44
C GLN A 19 0.00 16.06 -17.71
N GLU A 20 0.43 15.51 -16.58
CA GLU A 20 -0.43 14.68 -15.73
C GLU A 20 -1.64 15.46 -15.22
N PHE A 21 -1.43 16.69 -14.75
CA PHE A 21 -2.53 17.54 -14.29
C PHE A 21 -3.59 17.77 -15.38
N ASN A 22 -3.18 18.08 -16.61
CA ASN A 22 -4.10 18.30 -17.72
C ASN A 22 -4.89 17.04 -18.12
N ARG A 23 -4.30 15.87 -17.92
CA ARG A 23 -4.93 14.59 -18.26
C ARG A 23 -5.85 14.08 -17.16
N THR A 24 -5.45 14.24 -15.90
CA THR A 24 -6.03 13.51 -14.75
C THR A 24 -6.86 14.38 -13.83
N VAL A 25 -6.56 15.68 -13.72
CA VAL A 25 -7.24 16.58 -12.79
C VAL A 25 -8.15 17.53 -13.55
N ARG A 26 -7.58 18.26 -14.52
CA ARG A 26 -8.24 19.38 -15.21
C ARG A 26 -9.60 19.03 -15.84
N PRO A 27 -9.83 17.83 -16.41
CA PRO A 27 -11.15 17.48 -16.95
C PRO A 27 -12.24 17.31 -15.89
N PHE A 28 -11.87 17.14 -14.62
CA PHE A 28 -12.76 16.78 -13.52
C PHE A 28 -12.94 17.89 -12.48
N VAL A 29 -12.22 19.01 -12.60
CA VAL A 29 -12.33 20.15 -11.70
C VAL A 29 -12.76 21.40 -12.46
N ALA A 30 -13.56 22.25 -11.82
CA ALA A 30 -14.01 23.49 -12.41
C ALA A 30 -12.85 24.48 -12.58
N GLU A 31 -12.73 25.02 -13.79
CA GLU A 31 -11.81 26.12 -14.08
C GLU A 31 -12.59 27.43 -14.25
N PHE A 32 -12.04 28.52 -13.72
CA PHE A 32 -12.59 29.86 -13.94
C PHE A 32 -11.55 30.79 -14.56
N ARG A 33 -12.00 31.68 -15.45
CA ARG A 33 -11.14 32.66 -16.09
C ARG A 33 -10.81 33.80 -15.13
N ILE A 34 -9.55 34.17 -15.07
CA ILE A 34 -9.06 35.35 -14.34
C ILE A 34 -8.49 36.34 -15.36
N GLY A 35 -9.27 37.37 -15.66
CA GLY A 35 -8.97 38.32 -16.71
C GLY A 35 -9.00 37.68 -18.11
N VAL A 36 -8.17 38.18 -19.03
CA VAL A 36 -8.23 37.80 -20.45
C VAL A 36 -7.61 36.42 -20.74
N ARG A 37 -6.52 36.06 -20.04
CA ARG A 37 -5.72 34.84 -20.31
C ARG A 37 -5.49 33.96 -19.09
N GLY A 38 -5.84 34.43 -17.89
CA GLY A 38 -5.63 33.66 -16.68
C GLY A 38 -6.67 32.57 -16.52
N VAL A 39 -6.24 31.42 -15.99
CA VAL A 39 -7.12 30.35 -15.53
C VAL A 39 -6.80 30.08 -14.07
N GLY A 40 -7.85 29.95 -13.26
CA GLY A 40 -7.80 29.66 -11.84
C GLY A 40 -8.60 28.42 -11.48
N PHE A 41 -8.20 27.80 -10.39
CA PHE A 41 -8.82 26.63 -9.77
C PHE A 41 -9.07 26.92 -8.29
N ASP A 42 -10.12 26.34 -7.75
CA ASP A 42 -10.40 26.42 -6.34
C ASP A 42 -9.61 25.36 -5.55
N ARG A 43 -8.92 25.78 -4.50
CA ARG A 43 -8.09 24.88 -3.68
C ARG A 43 -8.88 23.72 -3.07
N TYR A 44 -10.07 23.97 -2.51
CA TYR A 44 -10.83 22.89 -1.83
C TYR A 44 -11.39 21.88 -2.82
N GLU A 45 -11.68 22.30 -4.06
CA GLU A 45 -12.06 21.36 -5.11
C GLU A 45 -10.87 20.47 -5.50
N LEU A 46 -9.67 21.05 -5.61
CA LEU A 46 -8.44 20.28 -5.83
C LEU A 46 -8.15 19.33 -4.66
N ASP A 47 -8.39 19.76 -3.42
CA ASP A 47 -8.23 18.92 -2.22
C ASP A 47 -9.22 17.75 -2.24
N ALA A 48 -10.50 18.01 -2.53
CA ALA A 48 -11.53 16.97 -2.61
C ALA A 48 -11.20 15.94 -3.71
N TRP A 49 -10.79 16.40 -4.89
CA TRP A 49 -10.32 15.51 -5.96
C TRP A 49 -9.11 14.68 -5.51
N ALA A 50 -8.17 15.29 -4.79
CA ALA A 50 -6.97 14.59 -4.31
C ALA A 50 -7.31 13.50 -3.29
N ASP A 51 -8.23 13.78 -2.36
CA ASP A 51 -8.70 12.81 -1.37
C ASP A 51 -9.32 11.58 -2.05
N GLU A 52 -10.18 11.80 -3.04
CA GLU A 52 -10.78 10.73 -3.85
C GLU A 52 -9.72 9.94 -4.63
N TYR A 53 -8.78 10.64 -5.27
CA TYR A 53 -7.70 10.01 -6.03
C TYR A 53 -6.79 9.15 -5.15
N ILE A 54 -6.42 9.64 -3.96
CA ILE A 54 -5.60 8.91 -2.99
C ILE A 54 -6.37 7.69 -2.47
N ALA A 55 -7.65 7.85 -2.12
CA ALA A 55 -8.48 6.74 -1.65
C ALA A 55 -8.57 5.61 -2.68
N ALA A 56 -8.69 5.95 -3.96
CA ALA A 56 -8.76 5.00 -5.07
C ALA A 56 -7.40 4.35 -5.42
N THR A 57 -6.31 5.11 -5.34
CA THR A 57 -4.99 4.70 -5.87
C THR A 57 -4.04 4.18 -4.80
N ARG A 58 -4.30 4.43 -3.51
CA ARG A 58 -3.41 4.01 -2.42
C ARG A 58 -3.15 2.50 -2.47
N VAL A 59 -1.87 2.15 -2.48
CA VAL A 59 -1.43 0.76 -2.35
C VAL A 59 -1.13 0.50 -0.88
N GLN A 60 -1.88 -0.44 -0.27
CA GLN A 60 -1.56 -0.93 1.06
C GLN A 60 -0.27 -1.74 0.96
N LYS A 61 0.76 -1.33 1.70
CA LYS A 61 2.02 -2.04 1.78
C LYS A 61 2.03 -2.83 3.08
N GLU A 62 2.17 -4.14 2.98
CA GLU A 62 2.36 -4.98 4.15
C GLU A 62 3.62 -4.55 4.91
N PRO A 63 3.55 -4.35 6.23
CA PRO A 63 4.71 -4.01 7.03
C PRO A 63 5.81 -5.04 6.83
N ARG A 64 7.06 -4.59 6.62
CA ARG A 64 8.24 -5.48 6.51
C ARG A 64 8.37 -6.48 7.65
N GLN A 65 7.82 -6.18 8.82
CA GLN A 65 7.79 -7.08 9.97
C GLN A 65 6.88 -8.30 9.73
N GLN A 66 5.73 -8.11 9.08
CA GLN A 66 4.81 -9.20 8.74
C GLN A 66 5.43 -10.13 7.70
N LEU A 67 6.19 -9.61 6.73
CA LEU A 67 6.95 -10.42 5.77
C LEU A 67 8.02 -11.28 6.46
N LYS A 68 8.73 -10.72 7.46
CA LYS A 68 9.73 -11.47 8.24
C LYS A 68 9.09 -12.52 9.14
N GLN A 69 7.94 -12.21 9.74
CA GLN A 69 7.21 -13.16 10.58
C GLN A 69 6.66 -14.31 9.73
N ALA A 70 6.03 -14.02 8.59
CA ALA A 70 5.55 -15.05 7.65
C ALA A 70 6.67 -15.97 7.15
N ALA A 71 7.87 -15.41 6.86
CA ALA A 71 9.03 -16.22 6.49
C ALA A 71 9.50 -17.13 7.63
N ARG A 72 9.54 -16.63 8.87
CA ARG A 72 9.89 -17.41 10.07
C ARG A 72 8.85 -18.49 10.37
N ASP A 73 7.57 -18.18 10.21
CA ASP A 73 6.47 -19.11 10.45
C ASP A 73 6.53 -20.27 9.45
N HIS A 74 6.83 -20.00 8.17
CA HIS A 74 7.01 -21.02 7.14
C HIS A 74 8.23 -21.92 7.41
N GLU A 75 9.34 -21.35 7.87
CA GLU A 75 10.52 -22.12 8.30
C GLU A 75 10.20 -23.02 9.49
N GLN A 76 9.52 -22.50 10.51
CA GLN A 76 9.11 -23.26 11.69
C GLN A 76 8.16 -24.42 11.33
N GLN A 77 7.20 -24.17 10.42
CA GLN A 77 6.30 -25.21 9.90
C GLN A 77 7.06 -26.34 9.20
N SER A 78 8.09 -26.02 8.40
CA SER A 78 8.90 -27.04 7.72
C SER A 78 9.70 -27.91 8.69
N ILE A 79 10.23 -27.30 9.76
CA ILE A 79 10.97 -27.98 10.81
C ILE A 79 10.03 -28.89 11.60
N ASP A 80 8.85 -28.40 11.97
CA ASP A 80 7.87 -29.15 12.74
C ASP A 80 7.26 -30.30 11.94
N ALA A 81 6.99 -30.10 10.64
CA ALA A 81 6.58 -31.16 9.72
C ALA A 81 7.65 -32.26 9.60
N SER A 82 8.93 -31.87 9.52
CA SER A 82 10.05 -32.82 9.44
C SER A 82 10.21 -33.63 10.73
N LYS A 83 10.08 -32.98 11.89
CA LYS A 83 10.07 -33.66 13.20
C LYS A 83 8.92 -34.64 13.34
N GLN A 84 7.72 -34.23 12.90
CA GLN A 84 6.54 -35.07 12.94
C GLN A 84 6.70 -36.32 12.06
N ALA A 85 7.17 -36.15 10.83
CA ALA A 85 7.45 -37.26 9.92
C ALA A 85 8.50 -38.23 10.48
N PHE A 86 9.55 -37.71 11.11
CA PHE A 86 10.56 -38.52 11.79
C PHE A 86 9.97 -39.30 12.97
N GLU A 87 9.19 -38.65 13.84
CA GLU A 87 8.53 -39.33 14.96
C GLU A 87 7.59 -40.45 14.49
N ASP A 88 6.84 -40.22 13.42
CA ASP A 88 5.90 -41.19 12.87
C ASP A 88 6.64 -42.37 12.21
N ALA A 89 7.75 -42.12 11.51
CA ALA A 89 8.61 -43.18 10.97
C ALA A 89 9.21 -44.06 12.08
N VAL A 90 9.69 -43.45 13.17
CA VAL A 90 10.27 -44.21 14.29
C VAL A 90 9.20 -45.03 15.02
N ARG A 91 7.98 -44.50 15.18
CA ARG A 91 6.84 -45.26 15.73
C ARG A 91 6.50 -46.47 14.87
N LEU A 92 6.49 -46.32 13.55
CA LEU A 92 6.22 -47.42 12.63
C LEU A 92 7.29 -48.52 12.70
N ALA A 93 8.57 -48.13 12.81
CA ALA A 93 9.69 -49.08 12.85
C ALA A 93 9.84 -49.81 14.19
N THR A 94 9.54 -49.14 15.32
CA THR A 94 9.83 -49.68 16.67
C THR A 94 8.57 -50.13 17.43
N GLY A 95 7.37 -49.84 16.93
CA GLY A 95 6.09 -50.21 17.54
C GLY A 95 5.79 -49.53 18.89
N LYS A 96 6.69 -48.68 19.41
CA LYS A 96 6.53 -47.93 20.67
C LYS A 96 6.77 -46.45 20.45
N LYS A 97 5.88 -45.61 21.00
CA LYS A 97 6.03 -44.15 21.04
C LYS A 97 7.29 -43.80 21.85
N LEU A 98 8.19 -42.98 21.31
CA LEU A 98 9.33 -42.47 22.09
C LEU A 98 8.79 -41.78 23.35
N ARG A 99 9.18 -42.27 24.53
CA ARG A 99 8.93 -41.59 25.79
C ARG A 99 9.90 -40.41 25.83
N ARG A 100 9.37 -39.20 25.67
CA ARG A 100 10.16 -37.97 25.87
C ARG A 100 10.73 -38.01 27.29
N GLY A 101 12.07 -37.95 27.39
CA GLY A 101 12.79 -37.86 28.66
C GLY A 101 12.35 -36.60 29.40
N ALA A 102 12.07 -36.76 30.70
CA ALA A 102 11.73 -35.68 31.60
C ALA A 102 13.01 -34.99 32.11
N GLN A 103 12.89 -33.66 32.21
CA GLN A 103 13.74 -32.66 32.88
C GLN A 103 15.04 -32.28 32.17
#